data_AF-A0A969J8P2-F1
#
_entry.id   AF-A0A969J8P2-F1
#
_cell.length_a   1.000
_cell.length_b   1.000
_cell.length_c   1.000
_cell.angle_alpha   90.00
_cell.angle_beta   90.00
_cell.angle_gamma   90.00
#
_symmetry.space_group_name_H-M   'P 1'
#
loop_
_entity.id
_entity.type
_entity.pdbx_description
1 polymer ?
#
loop_
_entity_poly.entity_id
_entity_poly.type
_entity_poly.pdbx_seq_one_letter_code
_entity_poly.pdbx_strand_id
1 'polypeptide(L)'
;MIGFLRGEDLGSKIAPTEGQHSNLGGADIFQSKGINPNNPGNWESYRTAPVVEARCFDSAEAQALTDLANEQKQILSSTRRGYRALKRLTQTDTKVNQSHEKYRQVEAGQELQRQSAKLQSAKYLHSLRPGYAKLGHSLEGSANRVDQAIAKLLGSL
;
A
#
# COMPACT_ATOMS: atom_id res chain seq x y z
N MET A 1 -1.78 10.53 -23.34
CA MET A 1 -1.69 10.32 -21.88
C MET A 1 -1.33 8.86 -21.58
N ILE A 2 -0.06 8.47 -21.75
CA ILE A 2 0.45 7.11 -21.44
C ILE A 2 1.92 7.23 -20.96
N GLY A 3 2.18 8.17 -20.04
CA GLY A 3 3.52 8.35 -19.46
C GLY A 3 3.81 7.32 -18.36
N PHE A 4 2.79 6.95 -17.57
CA PHE A 4 2.93 6.07 -16.41
C PHE A 4 3.28 4.61 -16.76
N LEU A 5 3.05 4.17 -17.99
CA LEU A 5 3.39 2.80 -18.42
C LEU A 5 4.87 2.62 -18.81
N ARG A 6 5.66 3.70 -18.89
CA ARG A 6 7.06 3.62 -19.35
C ARG A 6 8.08 3.28 -18.26
N GLY A 7 7.67 3.20 -17.00
CA GLY A 7 8.52 2.69 -15.92
C GLY A 7 9.77 3.53 -15.61
N GLU A 8 9.86 4.76 -16.14
CA GLU A 8 11.06 5.61 -16.05
C GLU A 8 11.29 6.21 -14.65
N ASP A 9 10.29 6.16 -13.75
CA ASP A 9 10.35 6.82 -12.42
C ASP A 9 10.43 5.86 -11.21
N LEU A 10 10.66 4.55 -11.42
CA LEU A 10 10.74 3.58 -10.32
C LEU A 10 12.16 3.54 -9.71
N GLY A 11 12.47 4.50 -8.84
CA GLY A 11 13.69 4.46 -8.02
C GLY A 11 13.81 3.14 -7.25
N SER A 12 14.92 2.41 -7.43
CA SER A 12 15.12 1.09 -6.84
C SER A 12 15.37 1.19 -5.33
N LYS A 13 14.40 0.76 -4.51
CA LYS A 13 14.61 0.54 -3.08
C LYS A 13 14.97 -0.92 -2.84
N ILE A 14 16.00 -1.17 -2.02
CA ILE A 14 16.42 -2.52 -1.64
C ILE A 14 15.37 -3.11 -0.70
N ALA A 15 14.93 -4.34 -0.96
CA ALA A 15 14.02 -5.06 -0.06
C ALA A 15 14.74 -5.35 1.29
N PRO A 16 14.04 -5.22 2.44
CA PRO A 16 14.65 -5.45 3.74
C PRO A 16 15.20 -6.88 3.85
N THR A 17 16.46 -7.01 4.25
CA THR A 17 17.19 -8.28 4.37
C THR A 17 17.11 -8.87 5.77
N GLU A 18 16.94 -8.01 6.77
CA GLU A 18 16.68 -8.40 8.16
C GLU A 18 15.18 -8.32 8.40
N GLY A 19 14.60 -9.34 9.04
CA GLY A 19 13.17 -9.45 9.28
C GLY A 19 12.63 -8.43 10.29
N GLN A 20 13.10 -7.16 10.28
CA GLN A 20 12.65 -6.09 11.16
C GLN A 20 11.14 -5.89 11.02
N HIS A 21 10.41 -6.35 12.03
CA HIS A 21 8.95 -6.27 12.17
C HIS A 21 8.51 -4.88 12.67
N SER A 22 9.46 -3.99 12.94
CA SER A 22 9.26 -2.67 13.56
C SER A 22 8.62 -1.62 12.65
N ASN A 23 8.59 -1.84 11.33
CA ASN A 23 8.18 -0.80 10.36
C ASN A 23 6.67 -0.84 10.01
N LEU A 24 5.90 -1.76 10.59
CA LEU A 24 4.46 -1.87 10.41
C LEU A 24 3.77 -1.75 11.77
N GLY A 25 3.74 -0.54 12.32
CA GLY A 25 3.03 -0.25 13.56
C GLY A 25 1.52 -0.11 13.35
N GLY A 26 0.72 -0.42 14.38
CA GLY A 26 -0.72 -0.16 14.36
C GLY A 26 -1.06 1.32 14.08
N ALA A 27 -0.18 2.24 14.51
CA ALA A 27 -0.29 3.66 14.25
C ALA A 27 -0.10 4.04 12.77
N ASP A 28 0.63 3.24 11.99
CA ASP A 28 0.84 3.47 10.55
C ASP A 28 -0.30 2.87 9.72
N ILE A 29 -0.90 1.79 10.20
CA ILE A 29 -1.96 1.05 9.50
C ILE A 29 -3.35 1.64 9.77
N PHE A 30 -3.64 2.04 11.01
CA PHE A 30 -4.98 2.45 11.45
C PHE A 30 -5.18 3.98 11.53
N GLN A 31 -4.54 4.73 10.64
CA GLN A 31 -4.76 6.18 10.56
C GLN A 31 -6.17 6.47 10.05
N SER A 32 -7.05 6.95 10.94
CA SER A 32 -8.42 7.32 10.59
C SER A 32 -8.61 8.82 10.57
N LYS A 33 -9.02 9.35 9.41
CA LYS A 33 -9.54 10.73 9.27
C LYS A 33 -11.08 10.79 9.30
N GLY A 34 -11.75 9.65 9.47
CA GLY A 34 -13.22 9.54 9.46
C GLY A 34 -13.84 9.54 10.86
N ILE A 35 -15.18 9.47 10.88
CA ILE A 35 -15.96 9.27 12.11
C ILE A 35 -15.65 7.88 12.68
N ASN A 36 -15.20 7.83 13.93
CA ASN A 36 -14.88 6.61 14.66
C ASN A 36 -15.11 6.81 16.17
N PRO A 37 -14.98 5.78 17.04
CA PRO A 37 -15.21 5.93 18.48
C PRO A 37 -14.35 7.01 19.16
N ASN A 38 -13.15 7.29 18.64
CA ASN A 38 -12.22 8.28 19.16
C ASN A 38 -12.40 9.68 18.50
N ASN A 39 -13.23 9.77 17.46
CA ASN A 39 -13.59 10.98 16.74
C ASN A 39 -15.05 10.85 16.27
N PRO A 40 -16.03 11.03 17.17
CA PRO A 40 -17.44 10.74 16.88
C PRO A 40 -18.12 11.80 15.99
N GLY A 41 -17.40 12.86 15.59
CA GLY A 41 -17.96 13.98 14.86
C GLY A 41 -18.76 14.94 15.74
N ASN A 42 -19.56 15.80 15.11
CA ASN A 42 -20.42 16.76 15.79
C ASN A 42 -21.83 16.17 16.01
N TRP A 43 -22.36 16.30 17.24
CA TRP A 43 -23.68 15.81 17.65
C TRP A 43 -24.76 16.91 17.66
N GLU A 44 -24.42 18.12 17.23
CA GLU A 44 -25.36 19.23 17.15
C GLU A 44 -26.57 18.91 16.26
N SER A 45 -27.76 19.20 16.79
CA SER A 45 -29.01 19.01 16.06
C SER A 45 -29.32 20.21 15.19
N TYR A 46 -29.62 19.99 13.91
CA TYR A 46 -30.13 21.03 13.02
C TYR A 46 -31.55 21.47 13.44
N ARG A 47 -31.75 22.77 13.67
CA ARG A 47 -33.06 23.38 13.90
C ARG A 47 -33.19 24.66 13.09
N THR A 48 -34.23 24.76 12.27
CA THR A 48 -34.52 25.97 11.48
C THR A 48 -35.24 27.03 12.30
N ALA A 49 -36.15 26.62 13.18
CA ALA A 49 -36.92 27.52 14.03
C ALA A 49 -36.48 27.38 15.50
N PRO A 50 -36.47 28.48 16.28
CA PRO A 50 -36.22 28.44 17.71
C PRO A 50 -37.33 27.68 18.45
N VAL A 51 -37.01 27.19 19.64
CA VAL A 51 -38.02 26.63 20.55
C VAL A 51 -38.88 27.79 21.06
N VAL A 52 -40.20 27.69 20.92
CA VAL A 52 -41.15 28.74 21.32
C VAL A 52 -41.95 28.25 22.53
N GLU A 53 -42.11 29.10 23.54
CA GLU A 53 -43.04 28.86 24.66
C GLU A 53 -44.51 29.04 24.22
N ALA A 54 -45.46 28.67 25.07
CA ALA A 54 -46.89 28.75 24.73
C ALA A 54 -47.33 30.21 24.49
N ARG A 55 -47.59 30.57 23.23
CA ARG A 55 -48.08 31.89 22.81
C ARG A 55 -49.05 31.79 21.62
N CYS A 56 -49.84 32.83 21.40
CA CYS A 56 -50.65 32.98 20.19
C CYS A 56 -49.81 33.61 19.07
N PHE A 57 -50.08 33.23 17.82
CA PHE A 57 -49.45 33.82 16.62
C PHE A 57 -50.46 34.72 15.91
N ASP A 58 -50.00 35.83 15.37
CA ASP A 58 -50.81 36.65 14.47
C ASP A 58 -50.91 36.00 13.06
N SER A 59 -51.93 36.38 12.30
CA SER A 59 -52.17 35.92 10.92
C SER A 59 -50.95 36.09 10.01
N ALA A 60 -50.25 37.23 10.09
CA ALA A 60 -49.05 37.49 9.32
C ALA A 60 -47.88 36.59 9.73
N GLU A 61 -47.70 36.36 11.04
CA GLU A 61 -46.67 35.44 11.56
C GLU A 61 -46.96 33.99 11.15
N ALA A 62 -48.21 33.55 11.23
CA ALA A 62 -48.63 32.22 10.84
C ALA A 62 -48.39 31.95 9.34
N GLN A 63 -48.66 32.95 8.49
CA GLN A 63 -48.38 32.84 7.06
C GLN A 63 -46.87 32.75 6.79
N ALA A 64 -46.06 33.60 7.43
CA ALA A 64 -44.60 33.55 7.29
C ALA A 64 -44.00 32.19 7.73
N LEU A 65 -44.52 31.59 8.80
CA LEU A 65 -44.13 30.24 9.23
C LEU A 65 -44.52 29.17 8.22
N THR A 66 -45.67 29.32 7.56
CA THR A 66 -46.15 28.40 6.52
C THR A 66 -45.26 28.46 5.29
N ASP A 67 -44.86 29.66 4.88
CA ASP A 67 -43.95 29.86 3.74
C ASP A 67 -42.56 29.28 4.03
N LEU A 68 -42.01 29.53 5.24
CA LEU A 68 -40.76 28.94 5.70
C LEU A 68 -40.84 27.40 5.74
N ALA A 69 -41.97 26.84 6.19
CA ALA A 69 -42.16 25.38 6.19
C ALA A 69 -42.14 24.80 4.76
N ASN A 70 -42.71 25.51 3.78
CA ASN A 70 -42.68 25.10 2.36
C ASN A 70 -41.27 25.14 1.78
N GLU A 71 -40.48 26.18 2.08
CA GLU A 71 -39.08 26.27 1.69
C GLU A 71 -38.25 25.14 2.30
N GLN A 72 -38.45 24.86 3.59
CA GLN A 72 -37.75 23.76 4.27
C GLN A 72 -38.11 22.39 3.71
N LYS A 73 -39.33 22.20 3.21
CA LYS A 73 -39.71 20.98 2.49
C LYS A 73 -38.90 20.80 1.20
N GLN A 74 -38.62 21.88 0.47
CA GLN A 74 -37.77 21.84 -0.72
C GLN A 74 -36.31 21.54 -0.34
N ILE A 75 -35.77 22.21 0.68
CA ILE A 75 -34.42 21.96 1.21
C ILE A 75 -34.29 20.51 1.69
N LEU A 76 -35.29 19.96 2.38
CA LEU A 76 -35.29 18.56 2.81
C LEU A 76 -35.14 17.60 1.61
N SER A 77 -35.80 17.89 0.49
CA SER A 77 -35.72 17.06 -0.72
C SER A 77 -34.33 17.07 -1.36
N SER A 78 -33.65 18.22 -1.42
CA SER A 78 -32.29 18.34 -1.93
C SER A 78 -31.29 17.72 -0.95
N THR A 79 -31.44 17.97 0.35
CA THR A 79 -30.63 17.37 1.42
C THR A 79 -30.69 15.85 1.41
N ARG A 80 -31.88 15.25 1.29
CA ARG A 80 -32.04 13.78 1.15
C ARG A 80 -31.30 13.24 -0.08
N ARG A 81 -31.36 13.95 -1.21
CA ARG A 81 -30.62 13.56 -2.42
C ARG A 81 -29.11 13.69 -2.21
N GLY A 82 -28.66 14.76 -1.59
CA GLY A 82 -27.26 15.01 -1.23
C GLY A 82 -26.69 13.89 -0.35
N TYR A 83 -27.34 13.56 0.77
CA TYR A 83 -26.88 12.47 1.65
C TYR A 83 -26.86 11.10 0.97
N ARG A 84 -27.82 10.82 0.07
CA ARG A 84 -27.79 9.58 -0.74
C ARG A 84 -26.59 9.55 -1.70
N ALA A 85 -26.26 10.69 -2.31
CA ALA A 85 -25.09 10.80 -3.18
C ALA A 85 -23.80 10.62 -2.38
N LEU A 86 -23.67 11.29 -1.23
CA LEU A 86 -22.53 11.12 -0.31
C LEU A 86 -22.36 9.66 0.10
N LYS A 87 -23.43 8.97 0.50
CA LYS A 87 -23.39 7.53 0.81
C LYS A 87 -22.81 6.70 -0.34
N ARG A 88 -23.23 6.98 -1.58
CA ARG A 88 -22.74 6.25 -2.76
C ARG A 88 -21.27 6.55 -3.05
N LEU A 89 -20.83 7.80 -2.89
CA LEU A 89 -19.43 8.19 -3.02
C LEU A 89 -18.57 7.44 -2.01
N THR A 90 -18.92 7.48 -0.72
CA THR A 90 -18.16 6.78 0.32
C THR A 90 -18.09 5.26 0.08
N GLN A 91 -19.18 4.66 -0.40
CA GLN A 91 -19.19 3.24 -0.78
C GLN A 91 -18.26 2.95 -1.96
N THR A 92 -18.18 3.86 -2.93
CA THR A 92 -17.29 3.74 -4.09
C THR A 92 -15.84 3.88 -3.67
N ASP A 93 -15.52 4.89 -2.86
CA ASP A 93 -14.19 5.11 -2.30
C ASP A 93 -13.70 3.89 -1.52
N THR A 94 -14.60 3.28 -0.72
CA THR A 94 -14.29 2.05 0.01
C THR A 94 -13.92 0.91 -0.93
N LYS A 95 -14.65 0.73 -2.04
CA LYS A 95 -14.34 -0.32 -3.03
C LYS A 95 -13.03 -0.07 -3.77
N VAL A 96 -12.73 1.19 -4.09
CA VAL A 96 -11.44 1.59 -4.68
C VAL A 96 -10.30 1.23 -3.75
N ASN A 97 -10.39 1.63 -2.47
CA ASN A 97 -9.37 1.31 -1.47
C ASN A 97 -9.21 -0.20 -1.27
N GLN A 98 -10.31 -0.96 -1.19
CA GLN A 98 -10.25 -2.42 -1.13
C GLN A 98 -9.52 -3.03 -2.33
N SER A 99 -9.77 -2.51 -3.54
CA SER A 99 -9.13 -3.01 -4.75
C SER A 99 -7.65 -2.66 -4.79
N HIS A 100 -7.30 -1.46 -4.37
CA HIS A 100 -5.92 -1.00 -4.24
C HIS A 100 -5.13 -1.85 -3.23
N GLU A 101 -5.67 -2.11 -2.05
CA GLU A 101 -5.00 -2.93 -1.04
C GLU A 101 -4.83 -4.39 -1.50
N LYS A 102 -5.81 -4.96 -2.22
CA LYS A 102 -5.65 -6.29 -2.84
C LYS A 102 -4.51 -6.30 -3.87
N TYR A 103 -4.41 -5.26 -4.69
CA TYR A 103 -3.31 -5.14 -5.64
C TYR A 103 -1.95 -5.04 -4.92
N ARG A 104 -1.84 -4.22 -3.87
CA ARG A 104 -0.62 -4.12 -3.05
C ARG A 104 -0.19 -5.45 -2.45
N GLN A 105 -1.15 -6.28 -1.99
CA GLN A 105 -0.86 -7.62 -1.48
C GLN A 105 -0.27 -8.52 -2.57
N VAL A 106 -0.85 -8.50 -3.78
CA VAL A 106 -0.35 -9.27 -4.91
C VAL A 106 1.06 -8.81 -5.30
N GLU A 107 1.27 -7.50 -5.42
CA GLU A 107 2.57 -6.92 -5.75
C GLU A 107 3.65 -7.31 -4.72
N ALA A 108 3.34 -7.19 -3.43
CA ALA A 108 4.24 -7.59 -2.35
C ALA A 108 4.58 -9.09 -2.40
N GLY A 109 3.57 -9.95 -2.65
CA GLY A 109 3.77 -11.39 -2.80
C GLY A 109 4.66 -11.73 -4.00
N GLN A 110 4.46 -11.07 -5.12
CA GLN A 110 5.29 -11.24 -6.32
C GLN A 110 6.73 -10.76 -6.08
N GLU A 111 6.92 -9.65 -5.37
CA GLU A 111 8.26 -9.19 -5.01
C GLU A 111 9.01 -10.19 -4.14
N LEU A 112 8.35 -10.78 -3.14
CA LEU A 112 8.92 -11.85 -2.31
C LEU A 112 9.36 -13.04 -3.17
N GLN A 113 8.55 -13.45 -4.15
CA GLN A 113 8.90 -14.54 -5.07
C GLN A 113 10.13 -14.18 -5.93
N ARG A 114 10.20 -12.96 -6.47
CA ARG A 114 11.37 -12.48 -7.22
C ARG A 114 12.65 -12.50 -6.37
N GLN A 115 12.58 -12.00 -5.15
CA GLN A 115 13.72 -12.00 -4.22
C GLN A 115 14.11 -13.42 -3.82
N SER A 116 13.14 -14.31 -3.62
CA SER A 116 13.39 -15.72 -3.35
C SER A 116 14.12 -16.40 -4.50
N ALA A 117 13.73 -16.16 -5.75
CA ALA A 117 14.41 -16.68 -6.92
C ALA A 117 15.86 -16.19 -7.02
N LYS A 118 16.09 -14.89 -6.77
CA LYS A 118 17.46 -14.31 -6.69
C LYS A 118 18.29 -14.99 -5.62
N LEU A 119 17.73 -15.22 -4.42
CA LEU A 119 18.40 -15.91 -3.33
C LEU A 119 18.76 -17.35 -3.71
N GLN A 120 17.87 -18.09 -4.35
CA GLN A 120 18.15 -19.46 -4.79
C GLN A 120 19.28 -19.50 -5.84
N SER A 121 19.26 -18.58 -6.79
CA SER A 121 20.37 -18.43 -7.76
C SER A 121 21.69 -18.13 -7.06
N ALA A 122 21.70 -17.21 -6.09
CA ALA A 122 22.90 -16.89 -5.32
C ALA A 122 23.41 -18.12 -4.55
N LYS A 123 22.52 -18.87 -3.87
CA LYS A 123 22.88 -20.12 -3.16
C LYS A 123 23.50 -21.15 -4.10
N TYR A 124 22.92 -21.33 -5.29
CA TYR A 124 23.46 -22.23 -6.31
C TYR A 124 24.85 -21.79 -6.79
N LEU A 125 25.05 -20.51 -7.10
CA LEU A 125 26.37 -20.00 -7.46
C LEU A 125 27.40 -20.18 -6.34
N HIS A 126 26.99 -20.02 -5.08
CA HIS A 126 27.85 -20.31 -3.92
C HIS A 126 28.18 -21.79 -3.79
N SER A 127 27.24 -22.70 -4.06
CA SER A 127 27.49 -24.14 -3.97
C SER A 127 28.43 -24.67 -5.05
N LEU A 128 28.57 -23.96 -6.18
CA LEU A 128 29.55 -24.29 -7.22
C LEU A 128 30.99 -23.92 -6.84
N ARG A 129 31.21 -23.02 -5.87
CA ARG A 129 32.55 -22.52 -5.51
C ARG A 129 33.56 -23.64 -5.17
N PRO A 130 33.23 -24.67 -4.36
CA PRO A 130 34.16 -25.77 -4.10
C PRO A 130 34.50 -26.58 -5.35
N GLY A 131 33.56 -26.70 -6.30
CA GLY A 131 33.81 -27.37 -7.58
C GLY A 131 34.83 -26.60 -8.42
N TYR A 132 34.64 -25.29 -8.57
CA TYR A 132 35.61 -24.43 -9.25
C TYR A 132 36.99 -24.45 -8.57
N ALA A 133 37.04 -24.42 -7.23
CA ALA A 133 38.30 -24.53 -6.49
C ALA A 133 39.02 -25.86 -6.76
N LYS A 134 38.29 -26.98 -6.78
CA LYS A 134 38.85 -28.30 -7.13
C LYS A 134 39.39 -28.33 -8.56
N LEU A 135 38.67 -27.74 -9.51
CA LEU A 135 39.13 -27.64 -10.90
C LEU A 135 40.44 -26.85 -11.00
N GLY A 136 40.53 -25.70 -10.31
CA GLY A 136 41.75 -24.91 -10.22
C GLY A 136 42.93 -25.70 -9.63
N HIS A 137 42.74 -26.35 -8.49
CA HIS A 137 43.78 -27.18 -7.87
C HIS A 137 44.20 -28.37 -8.74
N SER A 138 43.28 -28.99 -9.50
CA SER A 138 43.61 -30.10 -10.40
C SER A 138 44.46 -29.65 -11.60
N LEU A 139 44.23 -28.43 -12.09
CA LEU A 139 45.03 -27.82 -13.16
C LEU A 139 46.45 -27.53 -12.67
N GLU A 140 46.58 -26.91 -11.50
CA GLU A 140 47.87 -26.61 -10.87
C GLU A 140 48.67 -27.89 -10.56
N GLY A 141 48.00 -28.93 -10.03
CA GLY A 141 48.62 -30.23 -9.82
C GLY A 141 49.10 -30.90 -11.10
N SER A 142 48.40 -30.70 -12.23
CA SER A 142 48.82 -31.22 -13.53
C SER A 142 50.02 -30.46 -14.10
N ALA A 143 50.05 -29.13 -13.96
CA ALA A 143 51.20 -28.30 -14.34
C ALA A 143 52.45 -28.70 -13.56
N ASN A 144 52.35 -28.83 -12.22
CA ASN A 144 53.47 -29.23 -11.36
C ASN A 144 54.04 -30.61 -11.73
N ARG A 145 53.20 -31.56 -12.16
CA ARG A 145 53.66 -32.89 -12.61
C ARG A 145 54.45 -32.82 -13.91
N VAL A 146 54.03 -31.96 -14.85
CA VAL A 146 54.76 -31.72 -16.10
C VAL A 146 56.10 -31.06 -15.80
N ASP A 147 56.14 -30.03 -14.96
CA ASP A 147 57.37 -29.35 -14.58
C ASP A 147 58.36 -30.29 -13.86
N GLN A 148 57.87 -31.15 -12.97
CA GLN A 148 58.69 -32.20 -12.34
C GLN A 148 59.23 -33.21 -13.36
N ALA A 149 58.44 -33.60 -14.36
CA ALA A 149 58.88 -34.51 -15.42
C ALA A 149 59.97 -33.87 -16.29
N ILE A 150 59.81 -32.59 -16.65
CA ILE A 150 60.81 -31.82 -17.40
C ILE A 150 62.09 -31.66 -16.58
N ALA A 151 61.99 -31.30 -15.30
CA ALA A 151 63.14 -31.16 -14.42
C ALA A 151 63.92 -32.48 -14.26
N LYS A 152 63.21 -33.62 -14.17
CA LYS A 152 63.85 -34.95 -14.14
C LYS A 152 64.56 -35.29 -15.45
N LEU A 153 63.96 -34.98 -16.59
CA LEU A 153 64.58 -35.18 -17.90
C LEU A 153 65.85 -34.32 -18.05
N LEU A 154 65.79 -33.04 -17.68
CA LEU A 154 66.92 -32.12 -17.75
C LEU A 154 68.04 -32.44 -16.76
N GLY A 155 67.71 -32.94 -15.57
CA GLY A 155 68.72 -33.39 -14.58
C GLY A 155 69.33 -34.76 -14.87
N SER A 156 68.82 -35.47 -15.88
CA SER A 156 69.34 -36.77 -16.34
C SER A 156 70.25 -36.69 -17.57
N LEU A 157 70.45 -35.47 -18.09
CA LEU A 157 71.42 -35.11 -19.14
C LEU A 157 72.70 -34.59 -18.51
#